data_AF-A8Q922-F1
#
_entry.id   AF-A8Q922-F1
#
_cell.length_a   1.000
_cell.length_b   1.000
_cell.length_c   1.000
_cell.angle_alpha   90.00
_cell.angle_beta   90.00
_cell.angle_gamma   90.00
#
_symmetry.space_group_name_H-M   'P 1'
#
loop_
_entity.id
_entity.type
_entity.pdbx_description
1 polymer ?
#
loop_
_entity_poly.entity_id
_entity_poly.type
_entity_poly.pdbx_seq_one_letter_code
_entity_poly.pdbx_strand_id
1 'polypeptide(L)'
;MTVSALSYGMSDVRLSVSSFDGASRLKKSLESANDLPAQPETLTMEPDDVVKLTFYATLSSGEKAARELLPHQAWVVMHDVETNNASYTSIWPLQVRGSSSSVSWSMRIDRLSTALKNKLVEAGPDHTFRLSLLLASFAKDDSTTVEPLVQPFLDVQFAHAMLDRFASSKPLISRRREAEQEEGFFPIPLHEHMFRVEPWQTMPPSSLSLGVALIVFGLPWALLLHMWRPLIQKRAKLSTSAAVLLSCVWAMEVLAFLHWVGTPVRIVFPITGVAMLVALIGGRASLSETWIYRGSNTSSDSAK
;
A
#
# COMPACT_ATOMS: atom_id res chain seq x y z
N MET A 1 42.82 -37.08 42.30
CA MET A 1 41.39 -36.70 42.25
C MET A 1 40.92 -36.97 40.83
N THR A 2 39.97 -37.90 40.64
CA THR A 2 39.44 -38.25 39.32
C THR A 2 38.32 -37.28 38.96
N VAL A 3 38.57 -36.40 38.00
CA VAL A 3 37.56 -35.48 37.44
C VAL A 3 36.54 -36.32 36.68
N SER A 4 35.25 -36.21 37.03
CA SER A 4 34.17 -36.85 36.28
C SER A 4 33.70 -35.90 35.19
N ALA A 5 33.89 -36.25 33.92
CA ALA A 5 33.50 -35.43 32.78
C ALA A 5 32.08 -35.80 32.33
N LEU A 6 31.17 -34.82 32.34
CA LEU A 6 29.82 -34.97 31.82
C LEU A 6 29.79 -34.45 30.37
N SER A 7 29.72 -35.37 29.40
CA SER A 7 29.60 -35.01 27.97
C SER A 7 28.24 -35.44 27.45
N TYR A 8 27.63 -34.59 26.63
CA TYR A 8 26.34 -34.83 25.99
C TYR A 8 26.49 -35.42 24.58
N GLY A 9 25.48 -36.17 24.17
CA GLY A 9 25.30 -36.73 22.83
C GLY A 9 23.83 -36.69 22.40
N MET A 10 23.56 -37.23 21.21
CA MET A 10 22.20 -37.41 20.69
C MET A 10 22.05 -38.78 20.03
N SER A 11 20.84 -39.34 20.10
CA SER A 11 20.48 -40.59 19.41
C SER A 11 19.10 -40.54 18.74
N ASP A 12 18.87 -41.43 17.77
CA ASP A 12 17.68 -41.48 16.88
C ASP A 12 17.32 -40.06 16.38
N VAL A 13 18.31 -39.41 15.79
CA VAL A 13 18.21 -38.05 15.25
C VAL A 13 17.48 -38.14 13.93
N ARG A 14 16.34 -37.46 13.82
CA ARG A 14 15.57 -37.33 12.59
C ARG A 14 15.48 -35.87 12.21
N LEU A 15 16.10 -35.54 11.09
CA LEU A 15 16.04 -34.24 10.47
C LEU A 15 15.17 -34.36 9.23
N SER A 16 14.14 -33.53 9.13
CA SER A 16 13.32 -33.46 7.93
C SER A 16 13.03 -32.02 7.55
N VAL A 17 13.07 -31.73 6.25
CA VAL A 17 12.56 -30.51 5.67
C VAL A 17 11.44 -30.90 4.72
N SER A 18 10.25 -30.38 4.99
CA SER A 18 9.05 -30.63 4.20
C SER A 18 8.33 -29.33 3.94
N SER A 19 7.80 -29.16 2.73
CA SER A 19 6.85 -28.10 2.43
C SER A 19 5.54 -28.32 3.21
N PHE A 20 4.81 -27.24 3.45
CA PHE A 20 3.53 -27.24 4.16
C PHE A 20 2.47 -28.12 3.48
N ASP A 21 2.57 -28.31 2.16
CA ASP A 21 1.72 -29.22 1.38
C ASP A 21 2.02 -30.73 1.62
N GLY A 22 3.07 -31.02 2.39
CA GLY A 22 3.51 -32.37 2.71
C GLY A 22 4.60 -32.93 1.81
N ALA A 23 5.09 -32.16 0.82
CA ALA A 23 6.21 -32.60 -0.01
C ALA A 23 7.51 -32.63 0.81
N SER A 24 8.11 -33.83 0.93
CA SER A 24 9.39 -34.00 1.64
C SER A 24 10.56 -33.62 0.73
N ARG A 25 11.38 -32.65 1.14
CA ARG A 25 12.59 -32.21 0.41
C ARG A 25 13.87 -32.81 0.99
N LEU A 26 13.93 -32.95 2.31
CA LEU A 26 15.02 -33.59 3.03
C LEU A 26 14.47 -34.53 4.09
N LYS A 27 15.01 -35.74 4.21
CA LYS A 27 14.70 -36.64 5.32
C LYS A 27 15.93 -37.48 5.63
N LYS A 28 16.51 -37.26 6.82
CA LYS A 28 17.66 -37.99 7.34
C LYS A 28 17.30 -38.60 8.69
N SER A 29 17.69 -39.85 8.88
CA SER A 29 17.61 -40.56 10.16
C SER A 29 19.02 -41.03 10.48
N LEU A 30 19.52 -40.68 11.66
CA LEU A 30 20.88 -40.94 12.09
C LEU A 30 20.80 -41.55 13.49
N GLU A 31 21.63 -42.56 13.75
CA GLU A 31 21.62 -43.26 15.02
C GLU A 31 22.33 -42.45 16.11
N SER A 32 23.39 -41.71 15.73
CA SER A 32 24.22 -40.92 16.64
C SER A 32 24.59 -39.54 16.08
N ALA A 33 25.01 -38.65 16.98
CA ALA A 33 25.60 -37.35 16.66
C ALA A 33 26.79 -37.46 15.69
N ASN A 34 27.60 -38.51 15.86
CA ASN A 34 28.84 -38.74 15.11
C ASN A 34 28.58 -39.09 13.64
N ASP A 35 27.35 -39.48 13.29
CA ASP A 35 26.97 -39.81 11.93
C ASP A 35 26.66 -38.55 11.10
N LEU A 36 26.63 -37.37 11.74
CA LEU A 36 26.51 -36.09 11.04
C LEU A 36 27.84 -35.74 10.37
N PRO A 37 27.83 -35.33 9.08
CA PRO A 37 29.03 -34.89 8.40
C PRO A 37 29.61 -33.64 9.08
N ALA A 38 30.94 -33.52 9.08
CA ALA A 38 31.64 -32.36 9.65
C ALA A 38 31.22 -31.03 8.99
N GLN A 39 30.81 -31.07 7.72
CA GLN A 39 30.16 -29.96 7.02
C GLN A 39 28.69 -30.31 6.78
N PRO A 40 27.74 -29.48 7.27
CA PRO A 40 26.33 -29.68 7.01
C PRO A 40 25.99 -29.58 5.53
N GLU A 41 24.92 -30.25 5.12
CA GLU A 41 24.36 -30.07 3.79
C GLU A 41 23.71 -28.69 3.68
N THR A 42 23.95 -28.00 2.56
CA THR A 42 23.32 -26.71 2.26
C THR A 42 22.01 -26.92 1.52
N LEU A 43 20.93 -26.32 2.03
CA LEU A 43 19.60 -26.39 1.42
C LEU A 43 19.03 -24.98 1.21
N THR A 44 18.55 -24.73 -0.01
CA THR A 44 17.80 -23.49 -0.31
C THR A 44 16.35 -23.64 0.15
N MET A 45 15.97 -22.79 1.11
CA MET A 45 14.67 -22.80 1.76
C MET A 45 13.60 -22.09 0.92
N GLU A 46 12.42 -22.69 0.89
CA GLU A 46 11.21 -22.16 0.25
C GLU A 46 10.24 -21.57 1.29
N PRO A 47 9.32 -20.66 0.89
CA PRO A 47 8.45 -19.93 1.82
C PRO A 47 7.65 -20.82 2.77
N ASP A 48 7.20 -21.97 2.27
CA ASP A 48 6.31 -22.87 2.97
C ASP A 48 7.04 -24.05 3.62
N ASP A 49 8.38 -24.02 3.62
CA ASP A 49 9.17 -25.07 4.23
C ASP A 49 9.04 -25.10 5.75
N VAL A 50 9.07 -26.32 6.27
CA VAL A 50 9.07 -26.65 7.68
C VAL A 50 10.29 -27.51 7.97
N VAL A 51 11.22 -26.97 8.74
CA VAL A 51 12.36 -27.73 9.29
C VAL A 51 11.90 -28.40 10.57
N LYS A 52 12.11 -29.70 10.69
CA LYS A 52 11.78 -30.47 11.90
C LYS A 52 12.99 -31.29 12.33
N LEU A 53 13.30 -31.20 13.62
CA LEU A 53 14.37 -31.94 14.27
C LEU A 53 13.79 -32.71 15.46
N THR A 54 14.00 -34.01 15.50
CA THR A 54 13.67 -34.85 16.67
C THR A 54 14.85 -35.70 17.05
N PHE A 55 15.15 -35.83 18.35
CA PHE A 55 16.24 -36.67 18.84
C PHE A 55 16.01 -37.03 20.32
N TYR A 56 16.80 -37.95 20.83
CA TYR A 56 16.93 -38.20 22.27
C TYR A 56 18.26 -37.65 22.77
N ALA A 57 18.23 -36.89 23.86
CA ALA A 57 19.44 -36.46 24.55
C ALA A 57 20.07 -37.67 25.26
N THR A 58 21.34 -37.92 24.96
CA THR A 58 22.15 -38.99 25.56
C THR A 58 23.39 -38.42 26.21
N LEU A 59 24.06 -39.23 27.02
CA LEU A 59 25.39 -38.98 27.55
C LEU A 59 26.44 -39.64 26.65
N SER A 60 27.71 -39.27 26.80
CA SER A 60 28.83 -39.91 26.09
C SER A 60 28.93 -41.43 26.36
N SER A 61 28.36 -41.92 27.47
CA SER A 61 28.21 -43.35 27.75
C SER A 61 27.21 -44.07 26.84
N GLY A 62 26.43 -43.35 26.03
CA GLY A 62 25.33 -43.87 25.21
C GLY A 62 24.01 -44.00 25.97
N GLU A 63 24.00 -43.77 27.29
CA GLU A 63 22.77 -43.78 28.09
C GLU A 63 21.92 -42.54 27.84
N LYS A 64 20.59 -42.68 27.96
CA LYS A 64 19.68 -41.53 27.89
C LYS A 64 19.90 -40.61 29.08
N ALA A 65 20.03 -39.32 28.81
CA ALA A 65 20.11 -38.32 29.87
C ALA A 65 18.81 -38.33 30.69
N ALA A 66 18.92 -38.57 32.00
CA ALA A 66 17.76 -38.71 32.87
C ALA A 66 17.91 -37.89 34.15
N ARG A 67 16.79 -37.39 34.67
CA ARG A 67 16.70 -36.65 35.94
C ARG A 67 17.69 -35.48 35.99
N GLU A 68 18.65 -35.50 36.92
CA GLU A 68 19.63 -34.46 37.16
C GLU A 68 20.67 -34.32 36.04
N LEU A 69 20.79 -35.34 35.18
CA LEU A 69 21.73 -35.35 34.05
C LEU A 69 21.09 -34.78 32.78
N LEU A 70 19.82 -34.36 32.83
CA LEU A 70 19.20 -33.66 31.72
C LEU A 70 19.93 -32.34 31.43
N PRO A 71 20.10 -31.96 30.16
CA PRO A 71 20.73 -30.70 29.84
C PRO A 71 19.89 -29.54 30.36
N HIS A 72 20.52 -28.64 31.13
CA HIS A 72 19.87 -27.40 31.61
C HIS A 72 19.64 -26.41 30.47
N GLN A 73 20.49 -26.46 29.44
CA GLN A 73 20.42 -25.61 28.25
C GLN A 73 20.32 -26.50 27.03
N ALA A 74 19.23 -26.36 26.28
CA ALA A 74 19.02 -27.06 25.02
C ALA A 74 18.47 -26.07 24.01
N TRP A 75 19.24 -25.72 22.99
CA TRP A 75 18.90 -24.67 22.03
C TRP A 75 19.18 -25.11 20.60
N VAL A 76 18.31 -24.72 19.66
CA VAL A 76 18.72 -24.61 18.25
C VAL A 76 19.17 -23.19 18.02
N VAL A 77 20.36 -23.03 17.43
CA VAL A 77 20.96 -21.75 17.13
C VAL A 77 21.14 -21.65 15.62
N MET A 78 20.60 -20.60 15.02
CA MET A 78 20.94 -20.17 13.67
C MET A 78 21.96 -19.06 13.78
N HIS A 79 23.13 -19.25 13.19
CA HIS A 79 24.16 -18.22 13.12
C HIS A 79 24.62 -18.02 11.68
N ASP A 80 25.19 -16.86 11.43
CA ASP A 80 25.76 -16.50 10.15
C ASP A 80 27.15 -17.17 9.99
N VAL A 81 27.33 -17.92 8.89
CA VAL A 81 28.59 -18.63 8.61
C VAL A 81 29.69 -17.68 8.14
N GLU A 82 29.34 -16.61 7.41
CA GLU A 82 30.30 -15.73 6.75
C GLU A 82 30.84 -14.66 7.69
N THR A 83 29.94 -13.96 8.38
CA THR A 83 30.36 -12.84 9.24
C THR A 83 30.61 -13.27 10.67
N ASN A 84 30.08 -14.42 11.09
CA ASN A 84 30.01 -14.87 12.49
C ASN A 84 29.54 -13.76 13.46
N ASN A 85 28.71 -12.84 12.96
CA ASN A 85 28.25 -11.69 13.72
C ASN A 85 27.08 -12.12 14.62
N ALA A 86 27.25 -11.93 15.93
CA ALA A 86 26.22 -12.22 16.93
C ALA A 86 24.89 -11.52 16.64
N SER A 87 24.91 -10.39 15.93
CA SER A 87 23.72 -9.66 15.50
C SER A 87 22.79 -10.49 14.61
N TYR A 88 23.31 -11.46 13.84
CA TYR A 88 22.50 -12.34 12.97
C TYR A 88 22.08 -13.64 13.67
N THR A 89 22.46 -13.81 14.93
CA THR A 89 22.17 -15.04 15.66
C THR A 89 20.71 -15.07 16.12
N SER A 90 20.02 -16.18 15.84
CA SER A 90 18.68 -16.47 16.33
C SER A 90 18.67 -17.78 17.10
N ILE A 91 18.00 -17.78 18.24
CA ILE A 91 18.04 -18.90 19.19
C ILE A 91 16.61 -19.35 19.48
N TRP A 92 16.38 -20.65 19.40
CA TRP A 92 15.13 -21.30 19.78
C TRP A 92 15.35 -22.21 20.97
N PRO A 93 14.71 -21.94 22.12
CA PRO A 93 14.80 -22.84 23.26
C PRO A 93 14.06 -24.15 23.00
N LEU A 94 14.67 -25.25 23.42
CA LEU A 94 14.14 -26.60 23.30
C LEU A 94 13.69 -27.10 24.66
N GLN A 95 12.56 -27.81 24.66
CA GLN A 95 12.09 -28.51 25.84
C GLN A 95 12.50 -29.98 25.76
N VAL A 96 13.42 -30.40 26.64
CA VAL A 96 13.79 -31.80 26.80
C VAL A 96 12.80 -32.47 27.73
N ARG A 97 12.10 -33.50 27.25
CA ARG A 97 11.11 -34.23 28.06
C ARG A 97 11.83 -35.13 29.06
N GLY A 98 11.69 -34.83 30.35
CA GLY A 98 12.42 -35.57 31.39
C GLY A 98 12.05 -37.06 31.53
N SER A 99 10.88 -37.48 31.07
CA SER A 99 10.46 -38.89 31.12
C SER A 99 11.13 -39.76 30.05
N SER A 100 11.45 -39.20 28.89
CA SER A 100 11.91 -39.93 27.71
C SER A 100 13.25 -39.45 27.16
N SER A 101 13.79 -38.36 27.70
CA SER A 101 14.90 -37.55 27.16
C SER A 101 14.70 -37.07 25.72
N SER A 102 13.45 -37.10 25.23
CA SER A 102 13.15 -36.75 23.84
C SER A 102 12.92 -35.27 23.63
N VAL A 103 13.34 -34.81 22.46
CA VAL A 103 13.19 -33.44 21.97
C VAL A 103 12.52 -33.47 20.62
N SER A 104 11.58 -32.56 20.41
CA SER A 104 10.95 -32.32 19.11
C SER A 104 10.86 -30.82 18.89
N TRP A 105 11.46 -30.36 17.81
CA TRP A 105 11.47 -28.97 17.39
C TRP A 105 11.01 -28.86 15.95
N SER A 106 10.29 -27.79 15.64
CA SER A 106 9.88 -27.46 14.28
C SER A 106 9.87 -25.96 14.07
N MET A 107 10.39 -25.53 12.93
CA MET A 107 10.43 -24.13 12.51
C MET A 107 9.83 -24.02 11.11
N ARG A 108 8.81 -23.19 10.97
CA ARG A 108 8.26 -22.83 9.66
C ARG A 108 8.86 -21.50 9.20
N ILE A 109 9.29 -21.44 7.94
CA ILE A 109 10.00 -20.27 7.43
C ILE A 109 9.06 -19.06 7.27
N ASP A 110 7.79 -19.29 6.91
CA ASP A 110 6.75 -18.27 6.88
C ASP A 110 6.50 -17.58 8.23
N ARG A 111 6.76 -18.26 9.35
CA ARG A 111 6.50 -17.79 10.73
C ARG A 111 7.73 -17.29 11.46
N LEU A 112 8.85 -17.08 10.77
CA LEU A 112 10.00 -16.41 11.37
C LEU A 112 9.61 -15.01 11.87
N SER A 113 10.29 -14.57 12.93
CA SER A 113 10.09 -13.23 13.49
C SER A 113 10.40 -12.16 12.44
N THR A 114 9.72 -11.02 12.52
CA THR A 114 9.95 -9.89 11.58
C THR A 114 11.38 -9.39 11.66
N ALA A 115 11.95 -9.34 12.87
CA ALA A 115 13.35 -8.97 13.07
C ALA A 115 14.32 -9.92 12.36
N LEU A 116 14.04 -11.23 12.36
CA LEU A 116 14.86 -12.19 11.64
C LEU A 116 14.68 -12.07 10.13
N LYS A 117 13.44 -11.94 9.64
CA LYS A 117 13.15 -11.74 8.21
C LYS A 117 13.89 -10.54 7.64
N ASN A 118 13.90 -9.41 8.34
CA ASN A 118 14.64 -8.21 7.92
C ASN A 118 16.14 -8.49 7.82
N LYS A 119 16.71 -9.19 8.79
CA LYS A 119 18.13 -9.58 8.77
C LYS A 119 18.46 -10.50 7.59
N LEU A 120 17.57 -11.44 7.26
CA LEU A 120 17.74 -12.31 6.09
C LEU A 120 17.71 -11.51 4.79
N VAL A 121 16.82 -10.51 4.69
CA VAL A 121 16.77 -9.61 3.52
C VAL A 121 18.03 -8.76 3.41
N GLU A 122 18.54 -8.23 4.53
CA GLU A 122 19.78 -7.45 4.57
C GLU A 122 21.01 -8.28 4.17
N ALA A 123 21.06 -9.55 4.58
CA ALA A 123 22.15 -10.45 4.26
C ALA A 123 22.13 -10.88 2.78
N GLY A 124 20.93 -11.10 2.24
CA GLY A 124 20.75 -11.47 0.84
C GLY A 124 20.70 -12.99 0.58
N PRO A 125 20.50 -13.38 -0.68
CA PRO A 125 20.14 -14.75 -1.08
C PRO A 125 21.31 -15.72 -1.14
N ASP A 126 22.51 -15.23 -1.42
CA ASP A 126 23.72 -16.05 -1.47
C ASP A 126 24.30 -16.31 -0.07
N HIS A 127 23.70 -15.69 0.95
CA HIS A 127 24.16 -15.72 2.32
C HIS A 127 23.75 -17.01 3.03
N THR A 128 24.73 -17.70 3.62
CA THR A 128 24.50 -19.00 4.25
C THR A 128 24.38 -18.88 5.76
N PHE A 129 23.29 -19.39 6.32
CA PHE A 129 23.06 -19.49 7.75
C PHE A 129 23.18 -20.94 8.21
N ARG A 130 23.83 -21.17 9.34
CA ARG A 130 24.03 -22.50 9.90
C ARG A 130 23.15 -22.75 11.10
N LEU A 131 22.40 -23.84 11.04
CA LEU A 131 21.65 -24.38 12.17
C LEU A 131 22.51 -25.36 12.96
N SER A 132 22.64 -25.09 14.25
CA SER A 132 23.38 -25.92 15.19
C SER A 132 22.56 -26.22 16.42
N LEU A 133 22.72 -27.42 16.96
CA LEU A 133 22.16 -27.83 18.23
C LEU A 133 23.19 -27.58 19.32
N LEU A 134 22.77 -26.93 20.40
CA LEU A 134 23.56 -26.74 21.61
C LEU A 134 22.87 -27.48 22.76
N LEU A 135 23.57 -28.45 23.36
CA LEU A 135 23.17 -29.06 24.64
C LEU A 135 24.27 -28.80 25.67
N ALA A 136 23.90 -28.17 26.77
CA ALA A 136 24.83 -27.86 27.85
C ALA A 136 24.13 -27.99 29.21
N SER A 137 24.96 -28.04 30.26
CA SER A 137 24.52 -28.20 31.64
C SER A 137 25.46 -27.43 32.55
N PHE A 138 24.98 -27.09 33.74
CA PHE A 138 25.83 -26.49 34.75
C PHE A 138 26.62 -27.58 35.49
N ALA A 139 27.88 -27.31 35.81
CA ALA A 139 28.66 -28.18 36.69
C ALA A 139 27.95 -28.25 38.05
N LYS A 140 27.78 -29.47 38.58
CA LYS A 140 27.11 -29.69 39.86
C LYS A 140 28.05 -29.41 41.03
N ASP A 141 29.31 -29.81 40.86
CA ASP A 141 30.40 -29.65 41.83
C ASP A 141 31.67 -29.15 41.13
N ASP A 142 32.58 -28.52 41.87
CA ASP A 142 33.88 -28.02 41.36
C ASP A 142 34.78 -29.13 40.75
N SER A 143 34.46 -30.40 41.05
CA SER A 143 35.17 -31.57 40.51
C SER A 143 34.56 -32.12 39.21
N THR A 144 33.43 -31.58 38.76
CA THR A 144 32.71 -32.03 37.55
C THR A 144 32.96 -31.06 36.40
N THR A 145 33.51 -31.55 35.31
CA THR A 145 33.68 -30.76 34.07
C THR A 145 32.56 -31.13 33.11
N VAL A 146 31.80 -30.13 32.66
CA VAL A 146 30.73 -30.34 31.67
C VAL A 146 31.24 -29.96 30.30
N GLU A 147 31.18 -30.89 29.36
CA GLU A 147 31.50 -30.67 27.96
C GLU A 147 30.19 -30.43 27.17
N PRO A 148 29.97 -29.22 26.64
CA PRO A 148 28.77 -28.92 25.88
C PRO A 148 28.82 -29.57 24.51
N LEU A 149 27.69 -30.10 24.05
CA LEU A 149 27.54 -30.56 22.68
C LEU A 149 27.15 -29.38 21.80
N VAL A 150 28.00 -29.02 20.84
CA VAL A 150 27.69 -28.05 19.78
C VAL A 150 27.78 -28.79 18.46
N GLN A 151 26.64 -29.11 17.87
CA GLN A 151 26.58 -29.93 16.67
C GLN A 151 25.84 -29.19 15.54
N PRO A 152 26.54 -28.82 14.44
CA PRO A 152 25.88 -28.29 13.26
C PRO A 152 25.16 -29.40 12.50
N PHE A 153 23.97 -29.12 11.95
CA PHE A 153 23.14 -30.15 11.30
C PHE A 153 22.52 -29.73 9.97
N LEU A 154 22.40 -28.44 9.67
CA LEU A 154 21.87 -27.96 8.39
C LEU A 154 22.40 -26.56 8.08
N ASP A 155 22.90 -26.36 6.86
CA ASP A 155 23.18 -25.03 6.34
C ASP A 155 21.99 -24.62 5.46
N VAL A 156 21.47 -23.41 5.66
CA VAL A 156 20.28 -22.89 4.98
C VAL A 156 20.59 -21.61 4.22
N GLN A 157 20.09 -21.54 3.00
CA GLN A 157 20.08 -20.34 2.16
C GLN A 157 18.63 -19.98 1.83
N PHE A 158 18.37 -18.73 1.45
CA PHE A 158 17.01 -18.26 1.20
C PHE A 158 16.87 -17.79 -0.25
N ALA A 159 15.89 -18.34 -0.96
CA ALA A 159 15.67 -17.98 -2.36
C ALA A 159 15.31 -16.49 -2.52
N HIS A 160 15.79 -15.87 -3.61
CA HIS A 160 15.50 -14.47 -3.96
C HIS A 160 14.01 -14.13 -3.85
N ALA A 161 13.14 -14.96 -4.46
CA ALA A 161 11.70 -14.74 -4.45
C ALA A 161 11.08 -14.75 -3.03
N MET A 162 11.68 -15.45 -2.07
CA MET A 162 11.24 -15.41 -0.67
C MET A 162 11.69 -14.10 -0.01
N LEU A 163 12.94 -13.69 -0.22
CA LEU A 163 13.46 -12.46 0.35
C LEU A 163 12.70 -11.24 -0.16
N ASP A 164 12.31 -11.22 -1.44
CA ASP A 164 11.44 -10.18 -2.01
C ASP A 164 10.08 -10.11 -1.32
N ARG A 165 9.51 -11.27 -0.93
CA ARG A 165 8.27 -11.32 -0.14
C ARG A 165 8.46 -10.77 1.27
N PHE A 166 9.61 -11.01 1.89
CA PHE A 166 9.93 -10.43 3.20
C PHE A 166 10.18 -8.93 3.12
N ALA A 167 10.84 -8.45 2.06
CA ALA A 167 11.08 -7.02 1.82
C ALA A 167 9.78 -6.26 1.52
N SER A 168 8.87 -6.85 0.75
CA SER A 168 7.58 -6.24 0.41
C SER A 168 6.56 -6.27 1.54
N SER A 169 6.66 -7.23 2.47
CA SER A 169 5.90 -7.16 3.71
C SER A 169 6.38 -5.98 4.54
N LYS A 170 5.58 -4.90 4.59
CA LYS A 170 5.87 -3.74 5.44
C LYS A 170 6.31 -4.26 6.81
N PRO A 171 7.50 -3.85 7.31
CA PRO A 171 7.94 -4.29 8.62
C PRO A 171 6.89 -3.85 9.64
N LEU A 172 6.19 -4.82 10.23
CA LEU A 172 5.28 -4.55 11.34
C LEU A 172 6.15 -3.95 12.44
N ILE A 173 5.94 -2.66 12.71
CA ILE A 173 6.57 -1.97 13.83
C ILE A 173 6.18 -2.76 15.07
N SER A 174 7.16 -3.13 15.90
CA SER A 174 6.85 -3.91 17.11
C SER A 174 5.98 -3.06 18.03
N ARG A 175 5.00 -3.66 18.73
CA ARG A 175 4.16 -2.92 19.70
C ARG A 175 4.96 -2.13 20.72
N ARG A 176 6.14 -2.64 21.09
CA ARG A 176 7.09 -1.95 21.96
C ARG A 176 7.66 -0.70 21.29
N ARG A 177 8.05 -0.79 20.02
CA ARG A 177 8.57 0.36 19.26
C ARG A 177 7.47 1.39 18.95
N GLU A 178 6.24 0.94 18.75
CA GLU A 178 5.06 1.82 18.68
C GLU A 178 4.87 2.56 20.01
N ALA A 179 4.88 1.85 21.15
CA ALA A 179 4.79 2.47 22.47
C ALA A 179 5.95 3.44 22.76
N GLU A 180 7.19 3.07 22.43
CA GLU A 180 8.36 3.94 22.58
C GLU A 180 8.24 5.20 21.69
N GLN A 181 7.61 5.09 20.52
CA GLN A 181 7.36 6.21 19.62
C GLN A 181 6.21 7.11 20.10
N GLU A 182 5.15 6.54 20.69
CA GLU A 182 4.05 7.28 21.32
C GLU A 182 4.49 7.99 22.61
N GLU A 183 5.35 7.37 23.40
CA GLU A 183 5.93 7.92 24.63
C GLU A 183 7.02 8.97 24.36
N GLY A 184 7.41 9.16 23.09
CA GLY A 184 8.34 10.21 22.68
C GLY A 184 9.83 9.89 22.91
N PHE A 185 10.19 8.60 23.00
CA PHE A 185 11.61 8.19 23.08
C PHE A 185 12.38 8.44 21.77
N PHE A 186 11.65 8.59 20.67
CA PHE A 186 12.21 8.95 19.36
C PHE A 186 11.80 10.38 18.98
N PRO A 187 12.65 11.12 18.24
CA PRO A 187 12.26 12.42 17.71
C PRO A 187 11.00 12.26 16.85
N ILE A 188 9.99 13.10 17.13
CA ILE A 188 8.75 13.10 16.37
C ILE A 188 9.09 13.49 14.92
N PRO A 189 8.69 12.71 13.91
CA PRO A 189 8.94 13.06 12.53
C PRO A 189 8.29 14.41 12.21
N LEU A 190 8.99 15.23 11.42
CA LEU A 190 8.47 16.52 10.99
C LEU A 190 7.21 16.31 10.16
N HIS A 191 6.09 16.84 10.62
CA HIS A 191 4.84 16.88 9.87
C HIS A 191 4.76 18.21 9.13
N GLU A 192 4.90 18.18 7.81
CA GLU A 192 4.70 19.35 6.96
C GLU A 192 3.25 19.40 6.49
N HIS A 193 2.59 20.54 6.68
CA HIS A 193 1.25 20.74 6.16
C HIS A 193 1.31 20.92 4.64
N MET A 194 0.90 19.89 3.89
CA MET A 194 0.78 20.01 2.44
C MET A 194 -0.52 20.72 2.09
N PHE A 195 -0.41 21.99 1.67
CA PHE A 195 -1.53 22.72 1.11
C PHE A 195 -2.01 22.05 -0.18
N ARG A 196 -3.33 22.10 -0.40
CA ARG A 196 -3.91 21.62 -1.65
C ARG A 196 -3.39 22.47 -2.81
N VAL A 197 -3.01 21.81 -3.90
CA VAL A 197 -2.66 22.47 -5.16
C VAL A 197 -3.80 23.39 -5.58
N GLU A 198 -3.48 24.66 -5.85
CA GLU A 198 -4.48 25.66 -6.20
C GLU A 198 -5.05 25.38 -7.60
N PRO A 199 -6.37 25.55 -7.84
CA PRO A 199 -7.00 25.14 -9.09
C PRO A 199 -6.39 25.73 -10.37
N TRP A 200 -5.87 26.96 -10.31
CA TRP A 200 -5.27 27.64 -11.47
C TRP A 200 -3.95 26.99 -11.93
N GLN A 201 -3.24 26.28 -11.04
CA GLN A 201 -2.01 25.55 -11.40
C GLN A 201 -2.30 24.33 -12.26
N THR A 202 -3.52 23.80 -12.16
CA THR A 202 -4.00 22.67 -12.97
C THR A 202 -4.83 23.12 -14.19
N MET A 203 -5.02 24.43 -14.39
CA MET A 203 -5.81 24.92 -15.51
C MET A 203 -5.06 24.77 -16.84
N PRO A 204 -5.76 24.45 -17.94
CA PRO A 204 -5.18 24.40 -19.27
C PRO A 204 -4.65 25.80 -19.69
N PRO A 205 -3.72 25.85 -20.66
CA PRO A 205 -3.16 27.11 -21.13
C PRO A 205 -4.23 28.03 -21.71
N SER A 206 -4.08 29.34 -21.47
CA SER A 206 -5.06 30.37 -21.84
C SER A 206 -5.38 30.41 -23.34
N SER A 207 -4.41 30.07 -24.19
CA SER A 207 -4.60 29.95 -25.64
C SER A 207 -5.58 28.85 -26.03
N LEU A 208 -5.52 27.71 -25.35
CA LEU A 208 -6.43 26.58 -25.60
C LEU A 208 -7.85 26.93 -25.15
N SER A 209 -7.99 27.51 -23.95
CA SER A 209 -9.29 27.98 -23.45
C SER A 209 -9.90 29.05 -24.36
N LEU A 210 -9.10 29.99 -24.87
CA LEU A 210 -9.55 31.01 -25.82
C LEU A 210 -10.01 30.38 -27.15
N GLY A 211 -9.24 29.44 -27.69
CA GLY A 211 -9.60 28.73 -28.92
C GLY A 211 -10.93 27.98 -28.78
N VAL A 212 -11.11 27.24 -27.69
CA VAL A 212 -12.37 26.54 -27.39
C VAL A 212 -13.53 27.53 -27.23
N ALA A 213 -13.32 28.64 -26.52
CA ALA A 213 -14.36 29.66 -26.34
C ALA A 213 -14.83 30.27 -27.67
N LEU A 214 -13.89 30.57 -28.59
CA LEU A 214 -14.21 31.08 -29.92
C LEU A 214 -14.98 30.07 -30.77
N ILE A 215 -14.67 28.78 -30.65
CA ILE A 215 -15.40 27.73 -31.37
C ILE A 215 -16.81 27.58 -30.82
N VAL A 216 -16.94 27.40 -29.50
CA VAL A 216 -18.24 27.17 -28.84
C VAL A 216 -19.18 28.35 -29.00
N PHE A 217 -18.65 29.57 -28.88
CA PHE A 217 -19.45 30.78 -29.04
C PHE A 217 -19.58 31.18 -30.51
N GLY A 218 -18.46 31.35 -31.23
CA GLY A 218 -18.47 31.92 -32.57
C GLY A 218 -19.16 31.04 -33.62
N LEU A 219 -18.95 29.73 -33.60
CA LEU A 219 -19.40 28.84 -34.68
C LEU A 219 -20.93 28.71 -34.77
N PRO A 220 -21.67 28.47 -33.66
CA PRO A 220 -23.14 28.44 -33.70
C PRO A 220 -23.76 29.78 -34.13
N TRP A 221 -23.24 30.90 -33.62
CA TRP A 221 -23.74 32.24 -33.97
C TRP A 221 -23.44 32.60 -35.43
N ALA A 222 -22.26 32.28 -35.96
CA ALA A 222 -21.92 32.49 -37.36
C ALA A 222 -22.82 31.66 -38.29
N LEU A 223 -23.10 30.41 -37.93
CA LEU A 223 -24.01 29.54 -38.67
C LEU A 223 -25.44 30.07 -38.67
N LEU A 224 -25.95 30.51 -37.52
CA LEU A 224 -27.28 31.11 -37.40
C LEU A 224 -27.40 32.39 -38.24
N LEU A 225 -26.41 33.29 -38.16
CA LEU A 225 -26.38 34.51 -38.97
C LEU A 225 -26.29 34.22 -40.47
N HIS A 226 -25.52 33.20 -40.86
CA HIS A 226 -25.46 32.75 -42.24
C HIS A 226 -26.82 32.24 -42.75
N MET A 227 -27.50 31.41 -41.94
CA MET A 227 -28.85 30.92 -42.25
C MET A 227 -29.89 32.05 -42.31
N TRP A 228 -29.73 33.10 -41.51
CA TRP A 228 -30.64 34.26 -41.49
C TRP A 228 -30.36 35.30 -42.58
N ARG A 229 -29.19 35.24 -43.23
CA ARG A 229 -28.79 36.17 -44.31
C ARG A 229 -29.87 36.40 -45.38
N PRO A 230 -30.54 35.37 -45.95
CA PRO A 230 -31.60 35.59 -46.95
C PRO A 230 -32.87 36.25 -46.37
N LEU A 231 -33.14 36.09 -45.07
CA LEU A 231 -34.28 36.70 -44.39
C LEU A 231 -34.03 38.18 -44.08
N ILE A 232 -32.82 38.52 -43.64
CA ILE A 232 -32.41 39.89 -43.29
C ILE A 232 -32.37 40.80 -44.52
N GLN A 233 -32.09 40.25 -45.70
CA GLN A 233 -32.08 41.01 -46.95
C GLN A 233 -33.48 41.52 -47.36
N LYS A 234 -34.55 40.88 -46.88
CA LYS A 234 -35.93 41.38 -47.01
C LYS A 234 -36.22 42.36 -45.88
N ARG A 235 -35.68 43.58 -45.97
CA ARG A 235 -35.83 44.62 -44.93
C ARG A 235 -37.32 44.97 -44.72
N ALA A 236 -37.86 44.63 -43.55
CA ALA A 236 -39.11 45.21 -43.07
C ALA A 236 -38.86 46.64 -42.58
N LYS A 237 -39.82 47.56 -42.80
CA LYS A 237 -39.76 48.91 -42.23
C LYS A 237 -39.98 48.79 -40.72
N LEU A 238 -39.04 49.29 -39.93
CA LEU A 238 -39.12 49.26 -38.47
C LEU A 238 -40.09 50.34 -37.98
N SER A 239 -41.19 49.93 -37.35
CA SER A 239 -42.12 50.86 -36.67
C SER A 239 -41.44 51.47 -35.44
N THR A 240 -41.83 52.68 -35.06
CA THR A 240 -41.34 53.36 -33.85
C THR A 240 -41.66 52.57 -32.58
N SER A 241 -42.83 51.94 -32.53
CA SER A 241 -43.25 51.04 -31.44
C SER A 241 -42.34 49.82 -31.31
N ALA A 242 -41.96 49.22 -32.45
CA ALA A 242 -41.04 48.09 -32.51
C ALA A 242 -39.60 48.48 -32.14
N ALA A 243 -39.16 49.68 -32.54
CA ALA A 243 -37.85 50.21 -32.15
C ALA A 243 -37.75 50.44 -30.64
N VAL A 244 -38.80 50.98 -30.00
CA VAL A 244 -38.87 51.13 -28.54
C VAL A 244 -38.79 49.77 -27.85
N LEU A 245 -39.58 48.78 -28.30
CA LEU A 245 -39.51 47.43 -27.74
C LEU A 245 -38.12 46.80 -27.87
N LEU A 246 -37.49 46.89 -29.04
CA LEU A 246 -36.13 46.38 -29.26
C LEU A 246 -35.09 47.08 -28.38
N SER A 247 -35.23 48.39 -28.18
CA SER A 247 -34.34 49.15 -27.29
C SER A 247 -34.47 48.70 -25.83
N CYS A 248 -35.70 48.39 -25.37
CA CYS A 248 -35.92 47.84 -24.03
C CYS A 248 -35.35 46.44 -23.88
N VAL A 249 -35.53 45.57 -24.87
CA VAL A 249 -34.94 44.22 -24.88
C VAL A 249 -33.42 44.32 -24.79
N TRP A 250 -32.82 45.18 -25.62
CA TRP A 250 -31.37 45.43 -25.58
C TRP A 250 -30.91 45.98 -24.23
N ALA A 251 -31.63 46.94 -23.65
CA ALA A 251 -31.30 47.49 -22.33
C ALA A 251 -31.37 46.42 -21.23
N MET A 252 -32.35 45.51 -21.27
CA MET A 252 -32.46 44.40 -20.33
C MET A 252 -31.28 43.42 -20.46
N GLU A 253 -30.84 43.11 -21.68
CA GLU A 253 -29.64 42.28 -21.92
C GLU A 253 -28.36 42.94 -21.39
N VAL A 254 -28.20 44.26 -21.61
CA VAL A 254 -27.08 45.02 -21.06
C VAL A 254 -27.10 44.99 -19.53
N LEU A 255 -28.28 45.13 -18.91
CA LEU A 255 -28.42 45.04 -17.46
C LEU A 255 -28.09 43.65 -16.92
N ALA A 256 -28.48 42.59 -17.64
CA ALA A 256 -28.13 41.23 -17.28
C ALA A 256 -26.61 41.01 -17.34
N PHE A 257 -25.94 41.54 -18.36
CA PHE A 257 -24.48 41.52 -18.46
C PHE A 257 -23.82 42.31 -17.32
N LEU A 258 -24.31 43.51 -17.01
CA LEU A 258 -23.79 44.32 -15.90
C LEU A 258 -23.96 43.62 -14.55
N HIS A 259 -25.06 42.88 -14.33
CA HIS A 259 -25.24 42.06 -13.15
C HIS A 259 -24.20 40.95 -13.07
N TRP A 260 -23.95 40.24 -14.19
CA TRP A 260 -22.96 39.17 -14.28
C TRP A 260 -21.54 39.65 -13.97
N VAL A 261 -21.17 40.87 -14.37
CA VAL A 261 -19.85 41.48 -14.08
C VAL A 261 -19.72 41.93 -12.61
N GLY A 262 -20.83 42.10 -11.88
CA GLY A 262 -20.81 42.40 -10.45
C GLY A 262 -21.69 43.57 -10.00
N THR A 263 -22.57 44.09 -10.85
CA THR A 263 -23.53 45.12 -10.43
C THR A 263 -24.52 44.53 -9.41
N PRO A 264 -24.71 45.18 -8.25
CA PRO A 264 -25.54 44.62 -7.19
C PRO A 264 -27.02 44.61 -7.60
N VAL A 265 -27.72 43.55 -7.17
CA VAL A 265 -29.12 43.27 -7.48
C VAL A 265 -30.05 44.46 -7.21
N ARG A 266 -29.78 45.23 -6.15
CA ARG A 266 -30.56 46.41 -5.75
C ARG A 266 -30.59 47.54 -6.78
N ILE A 267 -29.62 47.61 -7.70
CA ILE A 267 -29.58 48.59 -8.79
C ILE A 267 -30.23 48.01 -10.05
N VAL A 268 -29.91 46.74 -10.34
CA VAL A 268 -30.38 46.06 -11.55
C VAL A 268 -31.89 45.87 -11.52
N PHE A 269 -32.46 45.36 -10.42
CA PHE A 269 -33.88 44.99 -10.36
C PHE A 269 -34.85 46.17 -10.51
N PRO A 270 -34.66 47.34 -9.88
CA PRO A 270 -35.53 48.48 -10.10
C PRO A 270 -35.49 48.98 -11.56
N ILE A 271 -34.29 49.06 -12.15
CA ILE A 271 -34.12 49.55 -13.53
C ILE A 271 -34.72 48.54 -14.53
N THR A 272 -34.50 47.24 -14.32
CA THR A 272 -35.17 46.19 -15.11
C THR A 272 -36.69 46.26 -14.96
N GLY A 273 -37.20 46.51 -13.75
CA GLY A 273 -38.63 46.69 -13.50
C GLY A 273 -39.22 47.87 -14.31
N VAL A 274 -38.52 49.00 -14.36
CA VAL A 274 -38.92 50.15 -15.18
C VAL A 274 -38.85 49.83 -16.67
N ALA A 275 -37.75 49.23 -17.13
CA ALA A 275 -37.58 48.83 -18.53
C ALA A 275 -38.66 47.82 -18.98
N MET A 276 -39.05 46.89 -18.10
CA MET A 276 -40.11 45.92 -18.35
C MET A 276 -41.48 46.59 -18.48
N LEU A 277 -41.81 47.57 -17.62
CA LEU A 277 -43.05 48.33 -17.75
C LEU A 277 -43.13 49.09 -19.09
N VAL A 278 -42.03 49.72 -19.51
CA VAL A 278 -41.94 50.40 -20.80
C VAL A 278 -42.07 49.40 -21.96
N ALA A 279 -41.42 48.24 -21.86
CA ALA A 279 -41.51 47.16 -22.85
C ALA A 279 -42.94 46.61 -22.97
N LEU A 280 -43.68 46.49 -21.86
CA LEU A 280 -45.07 46.03 -21.87
C LEU A 280 -46.00 47.02 -22.58
N ILE A 281 -45.83 48.32 -22.36
CA ILE A 281 -46.65 49.36 -23.01
C ILE A 281 -46.30 49.45 -24.50
N GLY A 282 -45.02 49.58 -24.84
CA GLY A 282 -44.54 49.66 -26.23
C GLY A 282 -44.80 48.38 -27.03
N GLY A 283 -44.71 47.21 -26.37
CA GLY A 283 -44.94 45.91 -26.98
C GLY A 283 -46.39 45.64 -27.33
N ARG A 284 -47.34 46.10 -26.50
CA ARG A 284 -48.76 46.01 -26.84
C ARG A 284 -49.08 46.81 -28.11
N ALA A 285 -48.54 48.02 -28.23
CA ALA A 285 -48.70 48.85 -29.43
C ALA A 285 -48.05 48.16 -30.66
N SER A 286 -46.80 47.69 -30.53
CA SER A 286 -46.08 47.03 -31.62
C SER A 286 -46.76 45.73 -32.10
N LEU A 287 -47.22 44.88 -31.18
CA LEU A 287 -47.92 43.65 -31.53
C LEU A 287 -49.28 43.93 -32.19
N SER A 288 -50.01 44.94 -31.72
CA SER A 288 -51.29 45.33 -32.31
C SER A 288 -51.15 45.84 -33.75
N GLU A 289 -50.12 46.63 -34.05
CA GLU A 289 -49.79 47.09 -35.41
C GLU A 289 -49.46 45.91 -36.34
N THR A 290 -48.68 44.93 -35.87
CA THR A 290 -48.35 43.74 -36.67
C THR A 290 -49.55 42.83 -36.92
N TRP A 291 -50.51 42.78 -35.99
CA TRP A 291 -51.75 42.00 -36.14
C TRP A 291 -52.68 42.64 -37.17
N ILE A 292 -52.82 43.98 -37.14
CA ILE A 292 -53.63 44.73 -38.10
C ILE A 292 -53.09 44.59 -39.53
N TYR A 293 -51.76 44.64 -39.72
CA TYR A 293 -51.14 44.46 -41.04
C TYR A 293 -51.34 43.04 -41.60
N ARG A 294 -51.46 42.03 -40.74
CA ARG A 294 -51.74 40.64 -41.13
C ARG A 294 -53.21 40.45 -41.53
N GLY A 295 -54.14 41.11 -40.84
CA GLY A 295 -55.58 41.08 -41.15
C GLY A 295 -55.95 41.78 -42.46
N SER A 296 -55.28 42.89 -42.81
CA SER A 296 -55.52 43.62 -44.06
C SER A 296 -55.01 42.90 -45.31
N ASN A 297 -53.91 42.12 -45.20
CA ASN A 297 -53.41 41.32 -46.32
C ASN A 297 -54.32 40.12 -46.62
N THR A 298 -54.90 39.49 -45.58
CA THR A 298 -55.84 38.37 -45.77
C THR A 298 -57.18 38.78 -46.37
N SER A 299 -57.62 40.04 -46.21
CA SER A 299 -58.84 40.53 -46.87
C SER A 299 -58.63 40.90 -48.34
N SER A 300 -57.39 41.15 -48.78
CA SER A 300 -57.12 41.49 -50.19
C SER A 300 -56.99 40.26 -51.10
N ASP A 301 -56.59 39.11 -50.56
CA ASP A 301 -56.52 37.84 -51.31
C ASP A 301 -57.88 37.13 -51.46
N SER A 302 -58.91 37.57 -50.73
CA SER A 302 -60.29 37.07 -50.85
C SER A 302 -61.16 37.86 -51.85
N ALA A 303 -60.58 38.86 -52.54
CA ALA A 303 -61.28 39.71 -53.51
C ALA A 303 -60.66 39.64 -54.93
N LYS A 304 -60.16 38.46 -55.32
CA LYS A 304 -59.88 38.11 -56.71
C LYS A 304 -60.47 36.75 -57.06
#